data_AF-A0A7R9MM03-F1
#
_entry.id   AF-A0A7R9MM03-F1
#
_cell.length_a   1.000
_cell.length_b   1.000
_cell.length_c   1.000
_cell.angle_alpha   90.00
_cell.angle_beta   90.00
_cell.angle_gamma   90.00
#
_symmetry.space_group_name_H-M   'P 1'
#
loop_
_entity.id
_entity.type
_entity.pdbx_description
1 polymer ?
#
loop_
_entity_poly.entity_id
_entity_poly.type
_entity_poly.pdbx_seq_one_letter_code
_entity_poly.pdbx_strand_id
1 'polypeptide(L)'
;MIIKPGRYLIFVYGTLKTGQPNHYVIKDPDNGEADFVGYAETVDKWPLVIASLYNVPYLLHKPHFGKKITGEIWSVDINMRNKMDDLESHPRFYRRFEIPVLLD
;
A
#
# COMPACT_ATOMS: atom_id res chain seq x y z
N MET A 1 -16.53 3.89 8.61
CA MET A 1 -15.91 4.96 7.80
C MET A 1 -16.71 5.13 6.52
N ILE A 2 -17.10 6.35 6.16
CA ILE A 2 -17.76 6.64 4.88
C ILE A 2 -16.68 7.05 3.89
N ILE A 3 -16.44 6.25 2.85
CA ILE A 3 -15.50 6.59 1.78
C ILE A 3 -16.24 7.52 0.81
N LYS A 4 -15.64 8.67 0.47
CA LYS A 4 -16.21 9.57 -0.54
C LYS A 4 -16.33 8.82 -1.89
N PRO A 5 -17.38 9.04 -2.68
CA PRO A 5 -17.49 8.47 -4.02
C PRO A 5 -16.23 8.76 -4.85
N GLY A 6 -15.77 7.78 -5.63
CA GLY A 6 -14.57 7.94 -6.47
C GLY A 6 -13.23 7.83 -5.73
N ARG A 7 -13.23 7.43 -4.46
CA ARG A 7 -11.99 7.17 -3.70
C ARG A 7 -11.76 5.68 -3.46
N TYR A 8 -10.48 5.33 -3.32
CA TYR A 8 -9.98 4.00 -3.08
C TYR A 8 -9.22 3.97 -1.75
N LEU A 9 -9.38 2.90 -0.98
CA LEU A 9 -8.53 2.66 0.18
C LEU A 9 -7.33 1.82 -0.24
N ILE A 10 -6.13 2.34 0.01
CA ILE A 10 -4.88 1.65 -0.26
C ILE A 10 -4.15 1.41 1.05
N PHE A 11 -3.83 0.14 1.29
CA PHE A 11 -2.98 -0.29 2.39
C PHE A 11 -1.53 -0.30 1.92
N VAL A 12 -0.68 0.55 2.53
CA VAL A 12 0.75 0.60 2.25
C VAL A 12 1.54 0.01 3.42
N TYR A 13 2.43 -0.94 3.10
CA TYR A 13 3.26 -1.65 4.09
C TYR A 13 4.78 -1.43 3.89
N GLY A 14 5.18 -0.83 2.77
CA GLY A 14 6.58 -0.71 2.34
C GLY A 14 7.04 0.74 2.20
N THR A 15 7.77 1.01 1.11
CA THR A 15 8.47 2.28 0.89
C THR A 15 7.57 3.51 0.74
N LEU A 16 6.26 3.31 0.57
CA LEU A 16 5.25 4.38 0.48
C LEU A 16 4.77 4.88 1.85
N LYS A 17 5.06 4.17 2.94
CA LYS A 17 4.66 4.58 4.30
C LYS A 17 5.27 5.93 4.69
N THR A 18 4.64 6.61 5.64
CA THR A 18 5.14 7.87 6.20
C THR A 18 6.58 7.71 6.69
N GLY A 19 7.45 8.62 6.24
CA GLY A 19 8.88 8.60 6.57
C GLY A 19 9.74 7.61 5.76
N GLN A 20 9.15 6.88 4.81
CA GLN A 20 9.88 5.99 3.91
C GLN A 20 10.26 6.67 2.58
N PRO A 21 11.22 6.13 1.81
CA PRO A 21 11.82 6.84 0.68
C PRO A 21 10.85 7.24 -0.43
N ASN A 22 9.78 6.48 -0.68
CA ASN A 22 8.83 6.75 -1.76
C ASN A 22 7.59 7.54 -1.29
N HIS A 23 7.54 7.96 -0.04
CA HIS A 23 6.40 8.70 0.50
C HIS A 23 6.16 10.06 -0.17
N TYR A 24 7.15 10.62 -0.86
CA TYR A 24 6.99 11.85 -1.64
C TYR A 24 5.91 11.70 -2.73
N VAL A 25 5.68 10.49 -3.26
CA VAL A 25 4.65 10.23 -4.28
C VAL A 25 3.26 10.55 -3.75
N ILE A 26 2.98 10.17 -2.50
CA ILE A 26 1.69 10.42 -1.82
C ILE A 26 1.52 11.91 -1.48
N LYS A 27 2.62 12.61 -1.17
CA LYS A 27 2.61 14.02 -0.75
C LYS A 27 2.52 15.02 -1.90
N ASP A 28 2.86 14.58 -3.10
CA ASP A 28 2.93 15.44 -4.27
C ASP A 28 1.51 15.67 -4.84
N PRO A 29 0.98 16.91 -4.78
CA PRO A 29 -0.38 17.21 -5.20
C PRO A 29 -0.59 17.05 -6.72
N ASP A 30 0.47 17.04 -7.52
CA ASP A 30 0.38 16.81 -8.96
C ASP A 30 0.08 15.34 -9.28
N ASN A 31 0.27 14.43 -8.32
CA ASN A 31 -0.06 13.02 -8.48
C ASN A 31 -1.51 12.70 -8.16
N GLY A 32 -2.27 13.61 -7.53
CA GLY A 32 -3.66 13.42 -7.12
C GLY A 32 -3.88 13.62 -5.60
N GLU A 33 -5.10 13.36 -5.13
CA GLU A 33 -5.46 13.51 -3.72
C GLU A 33 -5.19 12.24 -2.90
N ALA A 34 -4.59 12.40 -1.73
CA ALA A 34 -4.39 11.34 -0.75
C ALA A 34 -4.66 11.83 0.68
N ASP A 35 -5.62 11.22 1.36
CA ASP A 35 -5.97 11.51 2.75
C ASP A 35 -5.53 10.34 3.64
N PHE A 36 -4.74 10.63 4.69
CA PHE A 36 -4.40 9.62 5.69
C PHE A 36 -5.65 9.21 6.47
N VAL A 37 -5.90 7.91 6.55
CA VAL A 37 -7.07 7.35 7.25
C VAL A 37 -6.68 6.85 8.64
N GLY A 38 -5.56 6.13 8.75
CA GLY A 38 -5.13 5.53 10.00
C GLY A 38 -4.12 4.41 9.81
N TYR A 39 -3.62 3.89 10.93
CA TYR A 39 -2.82 2.68 10.96
C TYR A 39 -3.71 1.44 10.86
N ALA A 40 -3.17 0.37 10.28
CA ALA A 40 -3.89 -0.88 10.14
C ALA A 40 -2.97 -2.10 10.20
N GLU A 41 -3.57 -3.24 10.50
CA GLU A 41 -2.95 -4.56 10.48
C GLU A 41 -3.71 -5.52 9.54
N THR A 42 -3.00 -6.34 8.77
CA THR A 42 -3.65 -7.40 7.97
C THR A 42 -4.39 -8.40 8.86
N VAL A 43 -5.59 -8.83 8.46
CA VAL A 43 -6.33 -9.89 9.19
C VAL A 43 -5.55 -11.19 9.15
N ASP A 44 -5.13 -11.59 7.95
CA ASP A 44 -4.33 -12.78 7.71
C ASP A 44 -2.83 -12.53 7.87
N LYS A 45 -2.09 -13.62 8.05
CA LYS A 45 -0.62 -13.61 8.00
C LYS A 45 -0.14 -13.66 6.55
N TRP A 46 0.91 -12.89 6.27
CA TRP A 46 1.56 -12.84 4.96
C TRP A 46 3.08 -12.96 5.09
N PRO A 47 3.77 -13.62 4.15
CA PRO A 47 5.21 -13.63 4.07
C PRO A 47 5.70 -12.33 3.45
N LEU A 48 6.28 -11.47 4.28
CA LEU A 48 7.05 -10.30 3.86
C LEU A 48 8.54 -10.69 3.85
N VAL A 49 9.17 -10.66 2.68
CA VAL A 49 10.58 -11.03 2.50
C VAL A 49 11.35 -9.84 1.93
N ILE A 50 12.59 -9.66 2.40
CA ILE A 50 13.54 -8.75 1.77
C ILE A 50 14.34 -9.57 0.76
N ALA A 51 14.24 -9.23 -0.51
CA ALA A 51 14.92 -9.95 -1.58
C ALA A 51 15.49 -8.98 -2.63
N SER A 52 16.19 -9.53 -3.62
CA SER A 52 16.95 -8.82 -4.66
C SER A 52 18.23 -8.14 -4.16
N LEU A 53 19.08 -7.71 -5.11
CA LEU A 53 20.30 -6.94 -4.84
C LEU A 53 20.03 -5.58 -4.19
N TYR A 54 18.78 -5.11 -4.19
CA TYR A 54 18.37 -3.80 -3.71
C TYR A 54 17.58 -3.86 -2.39
N ASN A 55 17.53 -5.01 -1.72
CA ASN A 55 16.82 -5.20 -0.45
C ASN A 55 15.35 -4.73 -0.50
N VAL A 56 14.65 -5.07 -1.58
CA VAL A 56 13.27 -4.66 -1.80
C VAL A 56 12.34 -5.53 -0.95
N PRO A 57 11.37 -4.95 -0.22
CA PRO A 57 10.39 -5.69 0.55
C PRO A 57 9.26 -6.22 -0.34
N TYR A 58 9.13 -7.54 -0.48
CA TYR A 58 8.06 -8.19 -1.23
C TYR A 58 7.05 -8.86 -0.31
N LEU A 59 5.78 -8.51 -0.47
CA LEU A 59 4.68 -9.25 0.14
C LEU A 59 4.24 -10.34 -0.84
N LEU A 60 4.59 -11.59 -0.54
CA LEU A 60 4.28 -12.71 -1.42
C LEU A 60 2.81 -13.12 -1.25
N HIS A 61 2.13 -13.42 -2.35
CA HIS A 61 0.72 -13.82 -2.36
C HIS A 61 0.54 -15.26 -1.86
N LYS A 62 0.74 -15.46 -0.55
CA LYS A 62 0.62 -16.73 0.17
C LYS A 62 -0.04 -16.47 1.53
N PRO A 63 -1.37 -16.31 1.58
CA PRO A 63 -2.07 -16.00 2.82
C PRO A 63 -1.91 -17.11 3.88
N HIS A 64 -2.14 -16.75 5.13
CA HIS A 64 -2.06 -17.60 6.33
C HIS A 64 -0.66 -18.13 6.67
N PHE A 65 0.39 -17.57 6.06
CA PHE A 65 1.80 -17.90 6.34
C PHE A 65 2.60 -16.64 6.63
N GLY A 66 3.65 -16.72 7.46
CA GLY A 66 4.46 -15.56 7.83
C GLY A 66 3.90 -14.80 9.04
N LYS A 67 3.77 -13.47 8.93
CA LYS A 67 3.35 -12.59 10.04
C LYS A 67 2.20 -11.68 9.60
N LYS A 68 1.45 -11.16 10.56
CA LYS A 68 0.56 -10.04 10.26
C LYS A 68 1.40 -8.81 9.94
N ILE A 69 0.95 -8.02 8.98
CA ILE A 69 1.68 -6.88 8.46
C ILE A 69 1.01 -5.61 8.94
N THR A 70 1.79 -4.71 9.53
CA THR A 70 1.32 -3.38 9.93
C THR A 70 1.65 -2.36 8.85
N GLY A 71 0.71 -1.45 8.62
CA GLY A 71 0.80 -0.46 7.56
C GLY A 71 -0.09 0.73 7.80
N GLU A 72 -0.29 1.51 6.75
CA GLU A 72 -1.07 2.72 6.74
C GLU A 72 -2.19 2.59 5.72
N ILE A 73 -3.36 3.10 6.05
CA ILE A 73 -4.48 3.23 5.12
C ILE A 73 -4.53 4.66 4.60
N TRP A 74 -4.57 4.78 3.29
CA TRP A 74 -4.74 6.04 2.58
C TRP A 74 -6.00 5.99 1.73
N SER A 75 -6.82 7.03 1.82
CA SER A 75 -7.96 7.26 0.94
C SER A 75 -7.50 8.11 -0.23
N VAL A 76 -7.45 7.54 -1.42
CA VAL A 76 -6.85 8.17 -2.61
C VAL A 76 -7.86 8.32 -3.75
N ASP A 77 -7.69 9.33 -4.59
CA ASP A 77 -8.44 9.43 -5.85
C ASP A 77 -7.89 8.46 -6.92
N ILE A 78 -8.50 8.48 -8.12
CA ILE A 78 -8.07 7.63 -9.23
C ILE A 78 -6.67 8.00 -9.76
N ASN A 79 -6.29 9.28 -9.73
CA ASN A 79 -5.03 9.76 -10.27
C ASN A 79 -3.87 9.27 -9.41
N MET A 80 -3.99 9.47 -8.09
CA MET A 80 -3.00 9.02 -7.11
C MET A 80 -2.88 7.49 -7.14
N ARG A 81 -4.01 6.78 -7.21
CA ARG A 81 -4.01 5.32 -7.34
C ARG A 81 -3.23 4.85 -8.57
N ASN A 82 -3.41 5.49 -9.72
CA ASN A 82 -2.69 5.13 -10.94
C ASN A 82 -1.19 5.49 -10.84
N LYS A 83 -0.84 6.60 -10.18
CA LYS A 83 0.55 6.95 -9.92
C LYS A 83 1.26 5.92 -9.04
N MET A 84 0.57 5.41 -8.01
CA MET A 84 1.09 4.34 -7.16
C MET A 84 1.27 3.04 -7.97
N ASP A 85 0.34 2.70 -8.87
CA ASP A 85 0.49 1.55 -9.78
C ASP A 85 1.73 1.68 -10.69
N ASP A 86 1.97 2.87 -11.25
CA ASP A 86 3.13 3.15 -12.11
C ASP A 86 4.45 2.98 -11.36
N LEU A 87 4.55 3.53 -10.15
CA LEU A 87 5.73 3.40 -9.28
C LEU A 87 6.05 1.93 -9.01
N GLU A 88 5.02 1.14 -8.67
CA GLU A 88 5.17 -0.28 -8.34
C GLU A 88 5.26 -1.18 -9.59
N SER A 89 5.34 -0.58 -10.78
CA SER A 89 5.42 -1.26 -12.06
C SER A 89 4.32 -2.31 -12.25
N HIS A 90 3.10 -1.99 -11.80
CA HIS A 90 1.92 -2.84 -11.96
C HIS A 90 1.55 -2.99 -13.45
N PRO A 91 1.16 -4.20 -13.93
CA PRO A 91 1.10 -5.50 -13.24
C PRO A 91 2.36 -6.37 -13.39
N ARG A 92 3.49 -5.82 -13.85
CA ARG A 92 4.70 -6.59 -14.18
C ARG A 92 5.52 -6.98 -12.95
N PHE A 93 5.69 -6.05 -12.00
CA PHE A 93 6.53 -6.28 -10.82
C PHE A 93 5.68 -6.57 -9.58
N TYR A 94 4.71 -5.71 -9.28
CA TYR A 94 3.66 -5.97 -8.30
C TYR A 94 2.29 -6.10 -8.94
N ARG A 95 1.43 -6.90 -8.31
CA ARG A 95 0.00 -6.96 -8.65
C ARG A 95 -0.80 -6.36 -7.51
N ARG A 96 -1.67 -5.39 -7.81
CA ARG A 96 -2.69 -4.94 -6.85
C ARG A 96 -3.75 -6.02 -6.67
N PHE A 97 -4.12 -6.29 -5.42
CA PHE A 97 -5.21 -7.17 -5.02
C PHE A 97 -5.85 -6.64 -3.73
N GLU A 98 -7.08 -7.07 -3.46
CA GLU A 98 -7.83 -6.64 -2.28
C GLU A 98 -7.65 -7.65 -1.14
N ILE A 99 -7.47 -7.14 0.08
CA ILE A 99 -7.38 -7.93 1.30
C ILE A 99 -8.14 -7.25 2.44
N PRO A 100 -8.67 -8.02 3.41
CA PRO A 100 -9.18 -7.45 4.64
C PRO A 100 -8.05 -7.00 5.58
N VAL A 101 -8.25 -5.86 6.22
CA VAL A 101 -7.36 -5.27 7.22
C VAL A 101 -8.21 -4.76 8.40
N LEU A 102 -7.61 -4.73 9.59
CA LEU A 102 -8.18 -4.13 10.79
C LEU A 102 -7.59 -2.73 10.92
N LEU A 103 -8.46 -1.72 10.94
CA LEU A 103 -8.06 -0.35 11.25
C LEU A 103 -7.92 -0.21 12.77
N ASP A 104 -6.85 0.43 13.23
CA ASP A 104 -6.61 0.74 14.64
C ASP A 104 -7.59 1.80 15.18
#